data_AF-A0A5H9G9C9-F1
#
_entry.id   AF-A0A5H9G9C9-F1
#
_cell.length_a   1.000
_cell.length_b   1.000
_cell.length_c   1.000
_cell.angle_alpha   90.00
_cell.angle_beta   90.00
_cell.angle_gamma   90.00
#
_symmetry.space_group_name_H-M   'P 1'
#
loop_
_entity.id
_entity.type
_entity.pdbx_description
1 polymer ?
#
loop_
_entity_poly.entity_id
_entity_poly.type
_entity_poly.pdbx_seq_one_letter_code
_entity_poly.pdbx_strand_id
1 'polypeptide(L)'
;MIKIIFISIIGVVCLAAARYSPVTVVNAHPSAIARCLADNLSPYGYILDLHETDIPGINKEFTVYYRNGAYIAGTFWIANSMTIASERIVGMNGVSKQAYPIFNKSLQQCATRLSIK
;
A
#
# COMPACT_ATOMS: atom_id res chain seq x y z
N MET A 1 -14.58 -39.75 -8.67
CA MET A 1 -13.79 -38.80 -9.48
C MET A 1 -14.22 -37.34 -9.34
N ILE A 2 -15.52 -37.01 -9.37
CA ILE A 2 -16.05 -35.64 -9.16
C ILE A 2 -15.57 -34.98 -7.85
N LYS A 3 -15.44 -35.74 -6.75
CA LYS A 3 -15.05 -35.22 -5.43
C LYS A 3 -13.61 -34.68 -5.36
N ILE A 4 -12.69 -35.23 -6.18
CA ILE A 4 -11.28 -34.81 -6.21
C ILE A 4 -11.12 -33.49 -6.96
N ILE A 5 -11.91 -33.28 -8.02
CA ILE A 5 -11.89 -32.07 -8.84
C ILE A 5 -12.33 -30.84 -8.02
N PHE A 6 -13.37 -30.99 -7.19
CA PHE A 6 -13.86 -29.91 -6.33
C PHE A 6 -12.83 -29.46 -5.27
N ILE A 7 -12.09 -30.40 -4.68
CA ILE A 7 -11.04 -30.08 -3.68
C ILE A 7 -9.89 -29.32 -4.35
N SER A 8 -9.50 -29.72 -5.56
CA SER A 8 -8.46 -29.02 -6.33
C SER A 8 -8.88 -27.60 -6.71
N ILE A 9 -10.14 -27.37 -7.09
CA ILE A 9 -10.64 -26.03 -7.44
C ILE A 9 -10.68 -25.13 -6.19
N ILE A 10 -11.14 -25.63 -5.05
CA ILE A 10 -11.16 -24.87 -3.79
C ILE A 10 -9.74 -24.54 -3.30
N GLY A 11 -8.79 -25.49 -3.42
CA GLY A 11 -7.39 -25.27 -3.07
C GLY A 11 -6.71 -24.18 -3.91
N VAL A 12 -7.02 -24.13 -5.22
CA VAL A 12 -6.49 -23.10 -6.13
C VAL A 12 -7.12 -21.72 -5.87
N VAL A 13 -8.40 -21.66 -5.51
CA VAL A 13 -9.06 -20.39 -5.15
C VAL A 13 -8.54 -19.84 -3.81
N CYS A 14 -8.23 -20.70 -2.84
CA CYS A 14 -7.61 -20.28 -1.57
C CYS A 14 -6.19 -19.69 -1.75
N LEU A 15 -5.38 -20.23 -2.66
CA LEU A 15 -4.06 -19.68 -2.98
C LEU A 15 -4.14 -18.30 -3.68
N ALA A 16 -5.20 -18.07 -4.46
CA ALA A 16 -5.45 -16.76 -5.07
C ALA A 16 -5.88 -15.70 -4.03
N ALA A 17 -6.68 -16.10 -3.03
CA ALA A 17 -7.11 -15.22 -1.94
C ALA A 17 -6.00 -14.93 -0.90
N ALA A 18 -5.00 -15.80 -0.79
CA ALA A 18 -3.83 -15.59 0.08
C ALA A 18 -2.80 -14.59 -0.47
N ARG A 19 -2.98 -14.09 -1.70
CA ARG A 19 -2.24 -12.92 -2.19
C ARG A 19 -2.85 -11.64 -1.61
N TYR A 20 -2.86 -11.52 -0.29
CA TYR A 20 -2.97 -10.21 0.33
C TYR A 20 -1.85 -9.36 -0.27
N SER A 21 -2.21 -8.31 -1.02
CA SER A 21 -1.23 -7.30 -1.45
C SER A 21 -0.42 -6.94 -0.21
N PRO A 22 0.91 -7.09 -0.20
CA PRO A 22 1.68 -6.99 1.03
C PRO A 22 1.41 -5.64 1.68
N VAL A 23 0.90 -5.70 2.90
CA VAL A 23 0.60 -4.53 3.72
C VAL A 23 1.73 -4.30 4.70
N THR A 24 1.98 -3.05 5.03
CA THR A 24 2.97 -2.65 6.03
C THR A 24 2.27 -1.94 7.16
N VAL A 25 2.51 -2.41 8.39
CA VAL A 25 1.99 -1.75 9.59
C VAL A 25 2.89 -0.57 9.93
N VAL A 26 2.29 0.59 10.17
CA VAL A 26 3.00 1.83 10.51
C VAL A 26 2.31 2.48 11.71
N ASN A 27 3.05 2.75 12.78
CA ASN A 27 2.53 3.36 14.00
C ASN A 27 2.57 4.90 13.94
N ALA A 28 1.84 5.49 12.98
CA ALA A 28 1.81 6.93 12.79
C ALA A 28 0.48 7.43 12.22
N HIS A 29 0.23 8.73 12.35
CA HIS A 29 -0.93 9.37 11.75
C HIS A 29 -0.85 9.33 10.21
N PRO A 30 -1.97 9.13 9.48
CA PRO A 30 -1.98 9.06 8.01
C PRO A 30 -1.22 10.19 7.31
N SER A 31 -1.37 11.43 7.76
CA SER A 31 -0.65 12.58 7.19
C SER A 31 0.87 12.53 7.38
N ALA A 32 1.36 11.96 8.48
CA ALA A 32 2.80 11.74 8.71
C ALA A 32 3.35 10.65 7.80
N ILE A 33 2.57 9.58 7.59
CA ILE A 33 2.88 8.51 6.63
C ILE A 33 2.95 9.08 5.22
N ALA A 34 1.94 9.83 4.79
CA ALA A 34 1.86 10.44 3.46
C ALA A 34 3.04 11.37 3.17
N ARG A 35 3.41 12.24 4.13
CA ARG A 35 4.58 13.12 4.00
C ARG A 35 5.88 12.32 3.89
N CYS A 36 6.07 11.32 4.74
CA CYS A 36 7.26 10.48 4.66
C CYS A 36 7.36 9.76 3.30
N LEU A 37 6.24 9.23 2.79
CA LEU A 37 6.20 8.61 1.47
C LEU A 37 6.56 9.61 0.37
N ALA A 38 5.98 10.82 0.39
CA ALA A 38 6.30 11.87 -0.56
C ALA A 38 7.80 12.21 -0.57
N ASP A 39 8.41 12.35 0.61
CA ASP A 39 9.85 12.63 0.75
C ASP A 39 10.72 11.49 0.18
N ASN A 40 10.33 10.24 0.40
CA ASN A 40 11.10 9.08 -0.09
C ASN A 40 10.84 8.75 -1.57
N LEU A 41 9.74 9.23 -2.16
CA LEU A 41 9.37 9.01 -3.55
C LEU A 41 9.94 10.10 -4.48
N SER A 42 10.03 11.34 -3.98
CA SER A 42 10.50 12.51 -4.73
C SER A 42 11.86 12.33 -5.42
N PRO A 43 12.91 11.76 -4.77
CA PRO A 43 14.20 11.51 -5.41
C PRO A 43 14.15 10.56 -6.61
N TYR A 44 13.12 9.72 -6.69
CA TYR A 44 12.91 8.76 -7.77
C TYR A 44 12.02 9.31 -8.90
N GLY A 45 11.67 10.60 -8.85
CA GLY A 45 10.83 11.24 -9.85
C GLY A 45 9.33 10.93 -9.69
N TYR A 46 8.89 10.47 -8.53
CA TYR A 46 7.48 10.26 -8.21
C TYR A 46 6.95 11.37 -7.31
N ILE A 47 5.70 11.76 -7.54
CA ILE A 47 5.00 12.78 -6.77
C ILE A 47 3.78 12.11 -6.13
N LEU A 48 3.72 12.12 -4.81
CA LEU A 48 2.54 11.68 -4.08
C LEU A 48 1.61 12.88 -3.88
N ASP A 49 0.36 12.75 -4.33
CA ASP A 49 -0.68 13.74 -4.11
C ASP A 49 -1.10 13.70 -2.65
N LEU A 50 -0.90 14.82 -1.95
CA LEU A 50 -1.23 14.96 -0.54
C LEU A 50 -2.69 15.36 -0.31
N HIS A 51 -3.50 15.50 -1.37
CA HIS A 51 -4.95 15.59 -1.21
C HIS A 51 -5.48 14.27 -0.67
N GLU A 52 -5.89 14.31 0.58
CA GLU A 52 -6.51 13.18 1.27
C GLU A 52 -7.86 12.87 0.62
N THR A 53 -7.96 11.71 -0.05
CA THR A 53 -9.24 11.20 -0.51
C THR A 53 -9.77 10.22 0.54
N ASP A 54 -10.91 10.55 1.15
CA ASP A 54 -11.61 9.68 2.09
C ASP A 54 -12.39 8.60 1.33
N ILE A 55 -12.13 7.33 1.64
CA ILE A 55 -12.82 6.20 1.01
C ILE A 55 -13.53 5.35 2.09
N PRO A 56 -14.83 5.07 1.95
CA PRO A 56 -15.50 4.14 2.85
C PRO A 56 -14.79 2.77 2.87
N GLY A 57 -14.38 2.31 4.06
CA GLY A 57 -13.62 1.06 4.24
C GLY A 57 -12.09 1.18 4.08
N ILE A 58 -11.59 2.27 3.50
CA ILE A 58 -10.15 2.60 3.39
C ILE A 58 -9.97 4.03 3.89
N ASN A 59 -9.46 4.21 5.11
CA ASN A 59 -9.45 5.52 5.78
C ASN A 59 -8.94 6.65 4.88
N LYS A 60 -7.80 6.46 4.20
CA LYS A 60 -7.24 7.44 3.26
C LYS A 60 -6.62 6.76 2.04
N GLU A 61 -6.78 7.35 0.86
CA GLU A 61 -6.05 6.99 -0.36
C GLU A 61 -5.22 8.17 -0.90
N PHE A 62 -4.03 7.85 -1.41
CA PHE A 62 -3.07 8.79 -1.98
C PHE A 62 -2.59 8.30 -3.35
N THR A 63 -2.81 9.11 -4.38
CA THR A 63 -2.36 8.81 -5.74
C THR A 63 -0.90 9.22 -5.93
N VAL A 64 -0.13 8.39 -6.65
CA VAL A 64 1.25 8.69 -7.01
C VAL A 64 1.36 8.87 -8.52
N TYR A 65 1.95 9.98 -8.93
CA TYR A 65 2.21 10.34 -10.32
C TYR A 65 3.70 10.21 -10.63
N TYR A 66 4.02 9.90 -11.88
CA TYR A 66 5.39 10.08 -12.36
C TYR A 66 5.59 11.54 -12.81
N ARG A 67 6.63 12.21 -12.33
CA ARG A 67 6.86 13.65 -12.59
C ARG A 67 6.98 13.97 -14.09
N ASN A 68 7.53 13.05 -14.89
CA ASN A 68 7.85 13.28 -16.29
C ASN A 68 6.83 12.71 -17.28
N GLY A 69 5.74 12.13 -16.79
CA GLY A 69 4.64 11.68 -17.65
C GLY A 69 3.39 11.74 -16.81
N ALA A 70 2.36 12.43 -17.27
CA ALA A 70 1.09 12.65 -16.56
C ALA A 70 0.27 11.35 -16.39
N TYR A 71 0.89 10.29 -15.92
CA TYR A 71 0.34 8.98 -15.68
C TYR A 71 0.42 8.63 -14.20
N ILE A 72 -0.63 7.97 -13.73
CA ILE A 72 -0.70 7.41 -12.38
C ILE A 72 0.27 6.23 -12.33
N ALA A 73 1.24 6.29 -11.43
CA ALA A 73 2.23 5.25 -11.17
C ALA A 73 1.71 4.19 -10.18
N GLY A 74 0.69 4.55 -9.38
CA GLY A 74 -0.01 3.68 -8.46
C GLY A 74 -0.68 4.47 -7.34
N THR A 75 -1.25 3.78 -6.37
CA THR A 75 -1.86 4.39 -5.18
C THR A 75 -1.36 3.72 -3.90
N PHE A 76 -1.24 4.53 -2.85
CA PHE A 76 -1.13 4.07 -1.48
C PHE A 76 -2.47 4.22 -0.79
N TRP A 77 -2.87 3.20 -0.05
CA TRP A 77 -4.04 3.27 0.81
C TRP A 77 -3.61 3.06 2.26
N ILE A 78 -4.27 3.77 3.17
CA ILE A 78 -4.02 3.74 4.61
C ILE A 78 -5.34 3.40 5.28
N ALA A 79 -5.37 2.29 6.01
CA ALA A 79 -6.50 1.87 6.84
C ALA A 79 -6.12 1.88 8.32
N ASN A 80 -7.13 1.95 9.19
CA ASN A 80 -6.92 1.74 10.61
C ASN A 80 -6.63 0.26 10.88
N SER A 81 -5.72 -0.04 11.80
CA SER A 81 -5.59 -1.41 12.31
C SER A 81 -6.84 -1.79 13.08
N MET A 82 -7.30 -3.04 12.92
CA MET A 82 -8.43 -3.58 13.68
C MET A 82 -8.04 -3.95 15.11
N THR A 83 -6.74 -4.08 15.41
CA THR A 83 -6.24 -4.59 16.69
C THR A 83 -5.63 -3.50 17.56
N ILE A 84 -4.95 -2.51 16.98
CA ILE A 84 -4.22 -1.47 17.72
C ILE A 84 -4.57 -0.09 17.17
N ALA A 85 -5.19 0.76 18.00
CA ALA A 85 -5.73 2.05 17.56
C ALA A 85 -4.68 3.06 17.04
N SER A 86 -3.41 2.93 17.46
CA SER A 86 -2.32 3.80 16.98
C SER A 86 -1.70 3.31 15.67
N GLU A 87 -1.95 2.05 15.29
CA GLU A 87 -1.38 1.46 14.08
C GLU A 87 -2.24 1.74 12.85
N ARG A 88 -1.56 1.90 11.73
CA ARG A 88 -2.17 2.00 10.40
C ARG A 88 -1.65 0.89 9.52
N ILE A 89 -2.53 0.33 8.73
CA ILE A 89 -2.20 -0.66 7.71
C ILE A 89 -2.06 0.10 6.40
N VAL A 90 -0.87 0.08 5.82
CA VAL A 90 -0.56 0.76 4.56
C VAL A 90 -0.37 -0.28 3.47
N GLY A 91 -1.11 -0.15 2.38
CA GLY A 91 -0.93 -1.01 1.22
C GLY A 91 -0.79 -0.23 -0.08
N MET A 92 -0.51 -0.99 -1.13
CA MET A 92 -0.29 -0.46 -2.49
C MET A 92 -1.28 -1.09 -3.46
N ASN A 93 -1.81 -0.28 -4.37
CA ASN A 93 -2.68 -0.75 -5.44
C ASN A 93 -2.29 -0.11 -6.79
N GLY A 94 -2.55 -0.80 -7.90
CA GLY A 94 -2.28 -0.29 -9.25
C GLY A 94 -0.81 0.04 -9.55
N VAL A 95 0.14 -0.42 -8.73
CA VAL A 95 1.57 -0.11 -8.90
C VAL A 95 2.17 -0.99 -10.00
N SER A 96 2.84 -0.37 -10.98
CA SER A 96 3.51 -1.12 -12.05
C SER A 96 4.67 -1.97 -11.50
N LYS A 97 5.04 -3.04 -12.23
CA LYS A 97 6.18 -3.89 -11.84
C LYS A 97 7.49 -3.10 -11.73
N GLN A 98 7.66 -2.05 -12.54
CA GLN A 98 8.85 -1.19 -12.50
C GLN A 98 8.86 -0.26 -11.29
N ALA A 99 7.71 0.28 -10.89
CA ALA A 99 7.59 1.21 -9.76
C ALA A 99 7.58 0.49 -8.40
N TYR A 100 7.12 -0.77 -8.37
CA TYR A 100 6.91 -1.53 -7.13
C TYR A 100 8.14 -1.60 -6.20
N PRO A 101 9.38 -1.89 -6.66
CA PRO A 101 10.54 -1.94 -5.77
C PRO A 101 10.82 -0.60 -5.09
N ILE A 102 10.60 0.50 -5.79
CA ILE A 102 10.78 1.86 -5.27
C ILE A 102 9.71 2.14 -4.22
N PHE A 103 8.44 1.90 -4.54
CA PHE A 103 7.32 2.15 -3.64
C PHE A 103 7.44 1.31 -2.36
N ASN A 104 7.74 0.03 -2.50
CA ASN A 104 7.93 -0.86 -1.36
C ASN A 104 9.10 -0.39 -0.48
N LYS A 105 10.23 -0.02 -1.09
CA LYS A 105 11.38 0.51 -0.34
C LYS A 105 11.01 1.79 0.43
N SER A 106 10.38 2.75 -0.23
CA SER A 106 9.91 4.00 0.40
C SER A 106 8.96 3.71 1.58
N LEU A 107 8.05 2.75 1.41
CA LEU A 107 7.13 2.34 2.47
C LEU A 107 7.85 1.70 3.66
N GLN A 108 8.78 0.77 3.43
CA GLN A 108 9.56 0.16 4.51
C GLN A 108 10.42 1.19 5.25
N GLN A 109 11.06 2.12 4.53
CA GLN A 109 11.83 3.21 5.14
C GLN A 109 10.95 4.09 6.05
N CYS A 110 9.74 4.40 5.61
CA CYS A 110 8.78 5.15 6.43
C CYS A 110 8.30 4.36 7.63
N ALA A 111 8.01 3.07 7.47
CA ALA A 111 7.63 2.20 8.58
C ALA A 111 8.72 2.18 9.65
N THR A 112 9.99 2.00 9.28
CA THR A 112 11.12 2.04 10.22
C THR A 112 11.26 3.42 10.88
N ARG A 113 11.28 4.50 10.08
CA ARG A 113 11.51 5.86 10.58
C ARG A 113 10.43 6.33 11.55
N LEU A 114 9.18 5.97 11.27
CA LEU A 114 8.03 6.42 12.06
C LEU A 114 7.72 5.48 13.24
N SER A 115 8.25 4.25 13.24
CA SER A 115 8.11 3.32 14.37
C SER A 115 9.11 3.57 15.50
N ILE A 116 10.20 4.31 15.24
CA ILE A 116 11.13 4.75 16.27
C ILE A 116 10.48 5.94 16.99
N LYS A 117 9.93 5.69 18.18
CA LYS A 117 9.45 6.68 19.15
C LYS A 117 10.30 6.60 20.40
#